data_AF-N8R0A9-F1
#
_entry.id   AF-N8R0A9-F1
#
_cell.length_a   1.000
_cell.length_b   1.000
_cell.length_c   1.000
_cell.angle_alpha   90.00
_cell.angle_beta   90.00
_cell.angle_gamma   90.00
#
_symmetry.space_group_name_H-M   'P 1'
#
loop_
_entity.id
_entity.type
_entity.pdbx_description
1 polymer ?
#
loop_
_entity_poly.entity_id
_entity_poly.type
_entity_poly.pdbx_seq_one_letter_code
_entity_poly.pdbx_strand_id
1 'polypeptide(L)'
;MDHDMSSMKGMDHDMSSMKGMDHDMPSKTVSSSGSDQVVYGWANASTPAGLKALQYSDLQSLTPQKDTRAPEREIEIRLGGNMERYIWTINGKKFNETEPFKVKYGERIRLKFVNDSMMAHPMHLHGMFMQLENGQDPSNMPNKHTVIVPPGKTVTTLLTADELGEWAIHCHLLYHMSAGMMNKLIVANVDSNSTDSKDVVAQPNTNDKGVNQHAHH
;
A
#
# COMPACT_ATOMS: atom_id res chain seq x y z
N MET A 1 74.69 8.35 0.04
CA MET A 1 73.76 9.47 -0.16
C MET A 1 72.63 9.23 0.81
N ASP A 2 72.78 9.80 2.01
CA ASP A 2 71.80 9.78 3.09
C ASP A 2 70.79 10.90 2.87
N HIS A 3 69.50 10.64 3.05
CA HIS A 3 68.48 11.68 3.21
C HIS A 3 67.50 11.32 4.32
N ASP A 4 67.93 11.72 5.51
CA ASP A 4 67.23 12.40 6.61
C ASP A 4 65.69 12.51 6.60
N MET A 5 65.10 12.13 7.74
CA MET A 5 63.70 12.37 8.12
C MET A 5 63.63 13.52 9.13
N SER A 6 63.07 14.67 8.75
CA SER A 6 62.54 15.64 9.72
C SER A 6 61.63 16.70 9.08
N SER A 7 60.33 16.66 9.41
CA SER A 7 59.31 17.74 9.29
C SER A 7 57.94 17.05 9.36
N MET A 8 57.15 17.17 10.42
CA MET A 8 56.36 18.37 10.70
C MET A 8 56.03 18.50 12.19
N LYS A 9 55.92 19.77 12.57
CA LYS A 9 55.83 20.38 13.88
C LYS A 9 54.35 20.63 14.22
N GLY A 10 53.94 20.27 15.44
CA GLY A 10 52.85 20.86 16.22
C GLY A 10 51.46 21.03 15.56
N MET A 11 50.51 20.19 15.96
CA MET A 11 49.09 20.57 15.98
C MET A 11 48.51 20.18 17.34
N ASP A 12 48.41 21.19 18.21
CA ASP A 12 47.69 21.12 19.47
C ASP A 12 46.18 21.18 19.19
N HIS A 13 45.41 20.26 19.77
CA HIS A 13 43.94 20.26 19.70
C HIS A 13 43.37 21.01 20.92
N ASP A 14 43.13 22.31 20.75
CA ASP A 14 42.37 23.12 21.71
C ASP A 14 40.86 23.02 21.42
N MET A 15 40.11 22.49 22.40
CA MET A 15 38.66 22.27 22.35
C MET A 15 37.92 23.34 23.17
N SER A 16 38.20 24.63 22.91
CA SER A 16 37.58 25.74 23.65
C SER A 16 36.95 26.79 22.73
N SER A 17 35.98 26.39 21.90
CA SER A 17 35.16 27.34 21.12
C SER A 17 33.81 26.75 20.69
N MET A 18 32.90 26.54 21.64
CA MET A 18 31.45 26.47 21.36
C MET A 18 30.67 27.19 22.47
N LYS A 19 30.61 28.51 22.39
CA LYS A 19 29.72 29.33 23.19
C LYS A 19 29.00 30.32 22.26
N GLY A 20 27.76 30.00 21.91
CA GLY A 20 26.90 30.86 21.10
C GLY A 20 26.06 30.09 20.08
N MET A 21 25.11 29.27 20.55
CA MET A 21 23.96 28.88 19.74
C MET A 21 22.70 29.41 20.44
N ASP A 22 22.32 30.63 20.08
CA ASP A 22 21.03 31.20 20.44
C ASP A 22 19.98 30.62 19.47
N HIS A 23 19.06 29.82 20.00
CA HIS A 23 17.89 29.34 19.27
C HIS A 23 16.71 30.29 19.51
N ASP A 24 16.71 31.41 18.79
CA ASP A 24 15.56 32.31 18.73
C ASP A 24 15.06 32.39 17.27
N MET A 25 13.84 31.89 17.04
CA MET A 25 13.19 31.89 15.73
C MET A 25 12.34 33.16 15.60
N PRO A 26 12.62 34.08 14.65
CA PRO A 26 11.75 35.22 14.45
C PRO A 26 10.45 34.77 13.78
N SER A 27 9.34 34.91 14.51
CA SER A 27 7.98 34.86 13.97
C SER A 27 7.80 36.02 12.98
N LYS A 28 8.03 35.76 11.69
CA LYS A 28 7.60 36.67 10.62
C LYS A 28 6.14 36.40 10.29
N THR A 29 5.28 37.30 10.76
CA THR A 29 3.91 37.47 10.27
C THR A 29 3.97 37.83 8.79
N VAL A 30 3.52 36.93 7.92
CA VAL A 30 3.45 37.18 6.47
C VAL A 30 2.09 37.79 6.15
N SER A 31 2.09 39.08 5.81
CA SER A 31 0.97 39.80 5.23
C SER A 31 0.69 39.29 3.82
N SER A 32 -0.56 38.88 3.58
CA SER A 32 -1.04 38.34 2.30
C SER A 32 -1.27 39.44 1.26
N SER A 33 -0.54 39.41 0.16
CA SER A 33 -0.95 40.02 -1.11
C SER A 33 -0.24 39.33 -2.28
N GLY A 34 -0.99 38.57 -3.10
CA GLY A 34 -0.46 37.93 -4.31
C GLY A 34 -0.84 36.45 -4.42
N SER A 35 -1.53 36.11 -5.50
CA SER A 35 -2.18 34.84 -5.79
C SER A 35 -1.22 33.70 -6.12
N ASP A 36 -0.51 33.16 -5.12
CA ASP A 36 0.17 31.87 -5.23
C ASP A 36 -0.03 31.09 -3.93
N GLN A 37 -1.17 30.42 -3.82
CA GLN A 37 -1.38 29.42 -2.77
C GLN A 37 -0.48 28.23 -3.08
N VAL A 38 0.69 28.16 -2.44
CA VAL A 38 1.56 26.99 -2.53
C VAL A 38 0.79 25.78 -2.02
N VAL A 39 0.49 24.86 -2.94
CA VAL A 39 -0.33 23.70 -2.63
C VAL A 39 0.54 22.62 -2.00
N TYR A 40 0.38 22.41 -0.68
CA TYR A 40 1.08 21.37 0.05
C TYR A 40 0.33 20.03 -0.01
N GLY A 41 1.07 18.94 -0.24
CA GLY A 41 0.58 17.56 -0.17
C GLY A 41 0.46 16.87 -1.53
N TRP A 42 0.73 15.56 -1.55
CA TRP A 42 0.68 14.68 -2.74
C TRP A 42 -0.66 14.75 -3.50
N ALA A 43 -1.76 15.01 -2.79
CA ALA A 43 -3.11 14.99 -3.35
C ALA A 43 -3.45 16.24 -4.17
N ASN A 44 -2.84 17.39 -3.85
CA ASN A 44 -3.21 18.67 -4.46
C ASN A 44 -2.05 19.32 -5.23
N ALA A 45 -0.80 18.86 -5.05
CA ALA A 45 0.35 19.34 -5.78
C ALA A 45 0.09 19.22 -7.30
N SER A 46 0.04 20.36 -8.00
CA SER A 46 -0.29 20.52 -9.43
C SER A 46 -1.76 20.73 -9.80
N THR A 47 -2.66 20.96 -8.85
CA THR A 47 -4.03 21.38 -9.19
C THR A 47 -4.05 22.88 -9.51
N PRO A 48 -4.43 23.31 -10.73
CA PRO A 48 -4.51 24.72 -11.06
C PRO A 48 -5.45 25.49 -10.13
N ALA A 49 -5.16 26.77 -9.90
CA ALA A 49 -6.01 27.64 -9.10
C ALA A 49 -7.46 27.64 -9.63
N GLY A 50 -8.42 27.46 -8.72
CA GLY A 50 -9.85 27.39 -9.06
C GLY A 50 -10.34 25.99 -9.48
N LEU A 51 -9.46 24.99 -9.59
CA LEU A 51 -9.85 23.60 -9.84
C LEU A 51 -9.77 22.75 -8.57
N LYS A 52 -10.53 21.66 -8.54
CA LYS A 52 -10.53 20.67 -7.45
C LYS A 52 -9.71 19.45 -7.84
N ALA A 53 -8.76 19.07 -6.99
CA ALA A 53 -8.16 17.75 -7.06
C ALA A 53 -9.18 16.71 -6.59
N LEU A 54 -9.55 15.77 -7.46
CA LEU A 54 -10.50 14.73 -7.09
C LEU A 54 -9.89 13.78 -6.06
N GLN A 55 -10.67 13.45 -5.05
CA GLN A 55 -10.30 12.52 -3.98
C GLN A 55 -11.13 11.24 -4.08
N TYR A 56 -10.75 10.24 -3.28
CA TYR A 56 -11.51 9.00 -3.18
C TYR A 56 -12.96 9.21 -2.76
N SER A 57 -13.25 10.19 -1.92
CA SER A 57 -14.63 10.55 -1.55
C SER A 57 -15.48 11.03 -2.74
N ASP A 58 -14.85 11.52 -3.80
CA ASP A 58 -15.53 12.00 -5.01
C ASP A 58 -15.89 10.86 -5.98
N LEU A 59 -15.36 9.65 -5.74
CA LEU A 59 -15.62 8.50 -6.60
C LEU A 59 -16.95 7.83 -6.24
N GLN A 60 -17.72 7.49 -7.26
CA GLN A 60 -18.92 6.66 -7.13
C GLN A 60 -18.91 5.59 -8.21
N SER A 61 -19.54 4.46 -7.91
CA SER A 61 -19.83 3.44 -8.92
C SER A 61 -20.80 4.00 -9.96
N LEU A 62 -20.56 3.70 -11.24
CA LEU A 62 -21.48 4.05 -12.32
C LEU A 62 -22.78 3.22 -12.23
N THR A 63 -22.65 1.96 -11.84
CA THR A 63 -23.76 1.03 -11.65
C THR A 63 -23.85 0.61 -10.18
N PRO A 64 -25.06 0.46 -9.62
CA PRO A 64 -25.21 -0.01 -8.25
C PRO A 64 -24.52 -1.36 -8.02
N GLN A 65 -23.82 -1.48 -6.89
CA GLN A 65 -23.12 -2.68 -6.50
C GLN A 65 -24.10 -3.84 -6.25
N LYS A 66 -23.78 -5.02 -6.80
CA LYS A 66 -24.61 -6.23 -6.65
C LYS A 66 -24.56 -6.79 -5.22
N ASP A 67 -23.41 -6.72 -4.59
CA ASP A 67 -23.19 -7.18 -3.23
C ASP A 67 -22.97 -5.98 -2.32
N THR A 68 -23.92 -5.76 -1.41
CA THR A 68 -23.93 -4.71 -0.39
C THR A 68 -23.87 -5.27 1.03
N ARG A 69 -23.57 -6.56 1.19
CA ARG A 69 -23.43 -7.21 2.49
C ARG A 69 -22.33 -6.54 3.30
N ALA A 70 -22.53 -6.45 4.61
CA ALA A 70 -21.47 -6.12 5.55
C ALA A 70 -20.38 -7.20 5.54
N PRO A 71 -19.11 -6.85 5.81
CA PRO A 71 -18.05 -7.85 5.89
C PRO A 71 -18.27 -8.79 7.09
N GLU A 72 -18.01 -10.08 6.86
CA GLU A 72 -18.06 -11.14 7.89
C GLU A 72 -16.87 -11.04 8.84
N ARG A 73 -15.71 -10.59 8.34
CA ARG A 73 -14.52 -10.27 9.13
C ARG A 73 -13.60 -9.29 8.42
N GLU A 74 -12.61 -8.82 9.16
CA GLU A 74 -11.55 -7.94 8.68
C GLU A 74 -10.21 -8.69 8.60
N ILE A 75 -9.43 -8.42 7.56
CA ILE A 75 -8.03 -8.78 7.43
C ILE A 75 -7.23 -7.48 7.45
N GLU A 76 -6.46 -7.27 8.51
CA GLU A 76 -5.51 -6.15 8.57
C GLU A 76 -4.23 -6.51 7.79
N ILE A 77 -3.83 -5.59 6.91
CA ILE A 77 -2.68 -5.70 6.02
C ILE A 77 -1.78 -4.50 6.29
N ARG A 78 -0.70 -4.71 7.04
CA ARG A 78 0.26 -3.66 7.39
C ARG A 78 1.35 -3.59 6.34
N LEU A 79 1.51 -2.41 5.73
CA LEU A 79 2.47 -2.13 4.68
C LEU A 79 3.68 -1.46 5.31
N GLY A 80 4.78 -2.20 5.38
CA GLY A 80 6.02 -1.74 5.99
C GLY A 80 7.08 -1.46 4.96
N GLY A 81 8.10 -0.69 5.36
CA GLY A 81 9.33 -0.64 4.60
C GLY A 81 10.45 0.14 5.25
N ASN A 82 11.65 -0.10 4.76
CA ASN A 82 12.88 0.56 5.18
C ASN A 82 13.62 1.05 3.93
N MET A 83 13.81 2.37 3.83
CA MET A 83 14.45 3.01 2.68
C MET A 83 15.95 2.68 2.58
N GLU A 84 16.66 2.62 3.71
CA GLU A 84 18.11 2.40 3.76
C GLU A 84 18.48 1.02 3.21
N ARG A 85 17.72 -0.01 3.59
CA ARG A 85 17.93 -1.39 3.13
C ARG A 85 17.06 -1.77 1.92
N TYR A 86 16.22 -0.85 1.48
CA TYR A 86 15.23 -1.04 0.42
C TYR A 86 14.39 -2.32 0.60
N ILE A 87 13.86 -2.51 1.81
CA ILE A 87 13.02 -3.65 2.17
C ILE A 87 11.57 -3.18 2.21
N TRP A 88 10.68 -3.94 1.58
CA TRP A 88 9.24 -3.65 1.53
C TRP A 88 8.47 -4.91 1.93
N THR A 89 7.53 -4.78 2.86
CA THR A 89 6.90 -5.94 3.51
C THR A 89 5.39 -5.81 3.59
N ILE A 90 4.74 -6.97 3.64
CA ILE A 90 3.35 -7.11 4.08
C ILE A 90 3.38 -7.83 5.42
N ASN A 91 2.71 -7.27 6.43
CA ASN A 91 2.66 -7.80 7.80
C ASN A 91 4.06 -8.09 8.38
N GLY A 92 5.02 -7.20 8.10
CA GLY A 92 6.40 -7.29 8.58
C GLY A 92 7.27 -8.34 7.88
N LYS A 93 6.74 -9.08 6.89
CA LYS A 93 7.42 -10.17 6.20
C LYS A 93 7.57 -9.91 4.71
N LYS A 94 8.64 -10.45 4.11
CA LYS A 94 8.78 -10.51 2.65
C LYS A 94 7.97 -11.65 2.07
N PHE A 95 7.73 -11.63 0.76
CA PHE A 95 6.93 -12.65 0.05
C PHE A 95 7.36 -14.10 0.34
N ASN A 96 8.66 -14.38 0.48
CA ASN A 96 9.17 -15.72 0.77
C ASN A 96 8.94 -16.18 2.23
N GLU A 97 8.48 -15.29 3.10
CA GLU A 97 8.32 -15.52 4.54
C GLU A 97 6.85 -15.40 5.00
N THR A 98 5.99 -14.86 4.13
CA THR A 98 4.60 -14.56 4.46
C THR A 98 3.70 -15.78 4.29
N GLU A 99 2.70 -15.87 5.17
CA GLU A 99 1.60 -16.82 5.00
C GLU A 99 0.54 -16.20 4.06
N PRO A 100 -0.03 -16.97 3.13
CA PRO A 100 -1.13 -16.51 2.30
C PRO A 100 -2.34 -16.10 3.14
N PHE A 101 -3.02 -15.03 2.72
CA PHE A 101 -4.36 -14.75 3.21
C PHE A 101 -5.31 -15.83 2.69
N LYS A 102 -6.14 -16.40 3.56
CA LYS A 102 -7.11 -17.44 3.19
C LYS A 102 -8.51 -16.91 3.40
N VAL A 103 -9.37 -17.07 2.40
CA VAL A 103 -10.77 -16.66 2.42
C VAL A 103 -11.64 -17.77 1.83
N LYS A 104 -12.89 -17.86 2.28
CA LYS A 104 -13.83 -18.83 1.73
C LYS A 104 -14.45 -18.29 0.45
N TYR A 105 -14.75 -19.16 -0.50
CA TYR A 105 -15.56 -18.78 -1.66
C TYR A 105 -16.89 -18.15 -1.22
N GLY A 106 -17.22 -16.99 -1.78
CA GLY A 106 -18.41 -16.19 -1.45
C GLY A 106 -18.30 -15.34 -0.18
N GLU A 107 -17.21 -15.48 0.59
CA GLU A 107 -16.95 -14.71 1.80
C GLU A 107 -16.85 -13.23 1.47
N ARG A 108 -17.53 -12.41 2.26
CA ARG A 108 -17.41 -10.95 2.21
C ARG A 108 -16.44 -10.51 3.29
N ILE A 109 -15.26 -10.00 2.91
CA ILE A 109 -14.26 -9.54 3.88
C ILE A 109 -13.95 -8.06 3.72
N ARG A 110 -13.50 -7.43 4.80
CA ARG A 110 -12.84 -6.12 4.75
C ARG A 110 -11.33 -6.32 4.69
N LEU A 111 -10.69 -5.76 3.68
CA LEU A 111 -9.24 -5.58 3.64
C LEU A 111 -8.93 -4.20 4.22
N LYS A 112 -8.18 -4.16 5.32
CA LYS A 112 -7.75 -2.92 5.95
C LYS A 112 -6.26 -2.74 5.74
N PHE A 113 -5.90 -1.88 4.80
CA PHE A 113 -4.51 -1.55 4.52
C PHE A 113 -4.05 -0.45 5.47
N VAL A 114 -3.01 -0.73 6.26
CA VAL A 114 -2.39 0.24 7.17
C VAL A 114 -0.97 0.51 6.66
N ASN A 115 -0.70 1.73 6.21
CA ASN A 115 0.64 2.07 5.73
C ASN A 115 1.49 2.65 6.86
N ASP A 116 2.42 1.83 7.36
CA ASP A 116 3.38 2.19 8.40
C ASP A 116 4.67 2.81 7.82
N SER A 117 4.78 2.92 6.50
CA SER A 117 5.95 3.47 5.82
C SER A 117 5.78 4.93 5.41
N MET A 118 6.89 5.55 4.99
CA MET A 118 6.93 6.93 4.49
C MET A 118 6.58 7.08 3.01
N MET A 119 6.28 5.98 2.30
CA MET A 119 5.98 6.00 0.86
C MET A 119 4.56 5.51 0.58
N ALA A 120 3.92 6.07 -0.44
CA ALA A 120 2.61 5.59 -0.88
C ALA A 120 2.73 4.20 -1.50
N HIS A 121 1.74 3.34 -1.23
CA HIS A 121 1.68 2.00 -1.81
C HIS A 121 0.39 1.82 -2.61
N PRO A 122 0.46 1.76 -3.95
CA PRO A 122 -0.65 1.31 -4.77
C PRO A 122 -0.81 -0.20 -4.61
N MET A 123 -1.68 -0.65 -3.70
CA MET A 123 -1.97 -2.06 -3.48
C MET A 123 -2.90 -2.59 -4.55
N HIS A 124 -2.42 -3.57 -5.30
CA HIS A 124 -3.10 -4.23 -6.40
C HIS A 124 -3.50 -5.64 -6.02
N LEU A 125 -4.75 -6.01 -6.30
CA LEU A 125 -5.28 -7.37 -6.17
C LEU A 125 -5.62 -7.90 -7.56
N HIS A 126 -5.17 -9.12 -7.84
CA HIS A 126 -5.53 -9.86 -9.05
C HIS A 126 -6.83 -10.65 -8.85
N GLY A 127 -7.48 -11.01 -9.96
CA GLY A 127 -8.68 -11.87 -9.97
C GLY A 127 -9.98 -11.15 -9.65
N MET A 128 -9.99 -10.29 -8.63
CA MET A 128 -11.21 -9.66 -8.11
C MET A 128 -11.08 -8.14 -7.97
N PHE A 129 -12.21 -7.45 -7.89
CA PHE A 129 -12.26 -6.03 -7.55
C PHE A 129 -12.43 -5.79 -6.06
N MET A 130 -11.74 -4.76 -5.56
CA MET A 130 -11.95 -4.21 -4.22
C MET A 130 -12.93 -3.05 -4.30
N GLN A 131 -14.02 -3.12 -3.55
CA GLN A 131 -14.95 -2.00 -3.37
C GLN A 131 -14.37 -1.04 -2.34
N LEU A 132 -14.10 0.20 -2.73
CA LEU A 132 -13.47 1.19 -1.87
C LEU A 132 -14.47 1.74 -0.84
N GLU A 133 -14.16 1.63 0.46
CA GLU A 133 -14.93 2.29 1.51
C GLU A 133 -14.55 3.77 1.58
N ASN A 134 -15.25 4.61 0.81
CA ASN A 134 -14.97 6.04 0.64
C ASN A 134 -16.08 6.97 1.18
N GLY A 135 -16.97 6.45 2.03
CA GLY A 135 -18.10 7.19 2.60
C GLY A 135 -19.34 7.26 1.70
N GLN A 136 -19.31 6.63 0.53
CA GLN A 136 -20.51 6.41 -0.27
C GLN A 136 -21.42 5.36 0.37
N ASP A 137 -22.71 5.39 0.02
CA ASP A 137 -23.63 4.29 0.33
C ASP A 137 -23.05 2.96 -0.19
N PRO A 138 -23.27 1.81 0.49
CA PRO A 138 -22.77 0.51 0.04
C PRO A 138 -23.11 0.17 -1.42
N SER A 139 -24.26 0.63 -1.93
CA SER A 139 -24.64 0.44 -3.33
C SER A 139 -23.83 1.29 -4.32
N ASN A 140 -23.15 2.35 -3.87
CA ASN A 140 -22.43 3.32 -4.71
C ASN A 140 -20.91 3.27 -4.53
N MET A 141 -20.38 2.37 -3.70
CA MET A 141 -18.92 2.21 -3.53
C MET A 141 -18.26 1.80 -4.86
N PRO A 142 -17.18 2.47 -5.31
CA PRO A 142 -16.56 2.18 -6.59
C PRO A 142 -15.65 0.94 -6.52
N ASN A 143 -15.60 0.17 -7.62
CA ASN A 143 -14.67 -0.95 -7.79
C ASN A 143 -13.27 -0.46 -8.18
N LYS A 144 -12.24 -1.06 -7.57
CA LYS A 144 -10.82 -0.79 -7.81
C LYS A 144 -10.04 -2.09 -7.84
N HIS A 145 -9.23 -2.30 -8.88
CA HIS A 145 -8.21 -3.36 -8.85
C HIS A 145 -6.95 -2.91 -8.11
N THR A 146 -6.73 -1.59 -8.00
CA THR A 146 -5.59 -1.00 -7.30
C THR A 146 -6.07 0.16 -6.42
N VAL A 147 -5.68 0.16 -5.14
CA VAL A 147 -5.96 1.24 -4.18
C VAL A 147 -4.66 1.84 -3.67
N ILE A 148 -4.56 3.17 -3.69
CA ILE A 148 -3.42 3.91 -3.18
C ILE A 148 -3.59 4.06 -1.67
N VAL A 149 -2.59 3.59 -0.92
CA VAL A 149 -2.52 3.73 0.54
C VAL A 149 -1.44 4.77 0.87
N PRO A 150 -1.82 6.02 1.22
CA PRO A 150 -0.84 7.08 1.48
C PRO A 150 0.01 6.82 2.72
N PRO A 151 1.17 7.47 2.87
CA PRO A 151 2.03 7.34 4.05
C PRO A 151 1.29 7.63 5.36
N GLY A 152 1.43 6.75 6.36
CA GLY A 152 0.81 6.91 7.68
C GLY A 152 -0.73 6.90 7.67
N LYS A 153 -1.36 6.42 6.59
CA LYS A 153 -2.81 6.36 6.44
C LYS A 153 -3.31 4.92 6.42
N THR A 154 -4.60 4.79 6.69
CA THR A 154 -5.36 3.55 6.52
C THR A 154 -6.36 3.73 5.39
N VAL A 155 -6.49 2.71 4.54
CA VAL A 155 -7.52 2.62 3.51
C VAL A 155 -8.21 1.27 3.68
N THR A 156 -9.53 1.26 3.67
CA THR A 156 -10.32 0.04 3.77
C THR A 156 -11.09 -0.22 2.48
N THR A 157 -11.22 -1.50 2.15
CA THR A 157 -11.98 -1.96 1.00
C THR A 157 -12.77 -3.21 1.35
N LEU A 158 -13.91 -3.41 0.71
CA LEU A 158 -14.66 -4.66 0.77
C LEU A 158 -14.26 -5.54 -0.43
N LEU A 159 -14.12 -6.84 -0.18
CA LEU A 159 -13.88 -7.86 -1.19
C LEU A 159 -14.94 -8.94 -1.04
N THR A 160 -15.63 -9.26 -2.14
CA THR A 160 -16.38 -10.51 -2.26
C THR A 160 -15.47 -11.52 -2.93
N ALA A 161 -15.20 -12.65 -2.25
CA ALA A 161 -14.29 -13.66 -2.74
C ALA A 161 -14.98 -14.63 -3.73
N ASP A 162 -15.28 -14.16 -4.93
CA ASP A 162 -16.08 -14.87 -5.94
C ASP A 162 -15.25 -15.55 -7.05
N GLU A 163 -13.93 -15.54 -6.94
CA GLU A 163 -13.01 -16.19 -7.88
C GLU A 163 -12.12 -17.20 -7.17
N LEU A 164 -12.34 -18.50 -7.41
CA LEU A 164 -11.54 -19.59 -6.82
C LEU A 164 -10.09 -19.56 -7.31
N GLY A 165 -9.13 -19.82 -6.42
CA GLY A 165 -7.72 -19.96 -6.77
C GLY A 165 -6.77 -19.19 -5.88
N GLU A 166 -5.53 -19.04 -6.34
CA GLU A 166 -4.51 -18.25 -5.67
C GLU A 166 -4.26 -16.95 -6.45
N TRP A 167 -4.53 -15.82 -5.82
CA TRP A 167 -4.41 -14.51 -6.44
C TRP A 167 -3.29 -13.71 -5.81
N ALA A 168 -2.49 -13.04 -6.64
CA ALA A 168 -1.45 -12.15 -6.13
C ALA A 168 -2.08 -10.88 -5.54
N ILE A 169 -1.56 -10.45 -4.40
CA ILE A 169 -1.81 -9.13 -3.82
C ILE A 169 -0.47 -8.47 -3.53
N HIS A 170 -0.20 -7.34 -4.17
CA HIS A 170 1.12 -6.73 -4.12
C HIS A 170 1.09 -5.22 -4.36
N CYS A 171 2.18 -4.55 -4.01
CA CYS A 171 2.34 -3.15 -4.38
C CYS A 171 2.66 -3.04 -5.87
N HIS A 172 2.01 -2.10 -6.57
CA HIS A 172 2.16 -1.88 -8.00
C HIS A 172 3.36 -0.99 -8.35
N LEU A 173 4.09 -0.51 -7.34
CA LEU A 173 5.45 -0.01 -7.54
C LEU A 173 6.36 -1.23 -7.70
N LEU A 174 6.78 -1.49 -8.95
CA LEU A 174 7.46 -2.73 -9.34
C LEU A 174 8.67 -3.05 -8.44
N TYR A 175 9.44 -2.03 -8.07
CA TYR A 175 10.59 -2.20 -7.19
C TYR A 175 10.22 -2.58 -5.75
N HIS A 176 9.04 -2.17 -5.26
CA HIS A 176 8.55 -2.60 -3.95
C HIS A 176 8.10 -4.06 -3.99
N MET A 177 7.40 -4.45 -5.05
CA MET A 177 7.02 -5.84 -5.30
C MET A 177 8.27 -6.73 -5.35
N SER A 178 9.26 -6.40 -6.18
CA SER A 178 10.48 -7.19 -6.34
C SER A 178 11.32 -7.29 -5.06
N ALA A 179 11.21 -6.31 -4.18
CA ALA A 179 11.92 -6.27 -2.90
C ALA A 179 11.16 -6.96 -1.75
N GLY A 180 9.94 -7.44 -1.99
CA GLY A 180 9.21 -8.34 -1.09
C GLY A 180 7.78 -7.95 -0.75
N MET A 181 7.25 -6.80 -1.20
CA MET A 181 5.87 -6.37 -0.90
C MET A 181 4.85 -7.06 -1.82
N MET A 182 4.70 -8.35 -1.58
CA MET A 182 3.79 -9.25 -2.27
C MET A 182 3.31 -10.32 -1.28
N ASN A 183 2.09 -10.77 -1.45
CA ASN A 183 1.52 -11.94 -0.78
C ASN A 183 0.52 -12.62 -1.75
N LYS A 184 -0.04 -13.76 -1.35
CA LYS A 184 -1.14 -14.44 -2.02
C LYS A 184 -2.42 -14.29 -1.20
N LEU A 185 -3.55 -14.17 -1.89
CA LEU A 185 -4.89 -14.32 -1.36
C LEU A 185 -5.51 -15.56 -1.99
N ILE A 186 -5.76 -16.57 -1.18
CA ILE A 186 -6.29 -17.87 -1.58
C ILE A 186 -7.79 -17.89 -1.30
N VAL A 187 -8.57 -18.10 -2.36
CA VAL A 187 -10.01 -18.33 -2.30
C VAL A 187 -10.27 -19.82 -2.51
N ALA A 188 -10.83 -20.47 -1.50
CA ALA A 188 -11.11 -21.90 -1.54
C ALA A 188 -12.52 -22.22 -1.04
N ASN A 189 -13.08 -23.33 -1.51
CA ASN A 189 -14.25 -23.92 -0.89
C ASN A 189 -13.85 -24.50 0.48
N VAL A 190 -14.64 -24.22 1.50
CA VAL A 190 -14.48 -24.86 2.80
C VAL A 190 -15.66 -25.79 2.99
N ASP A 191 -15.42 -27.10 2.86
CA ASP A 191 -16.41 -28.09 3.25
C ASP A 191 -16.67 -27.95 4.75
N SER A 192 -17.93 -27.81 5.15
CA SER A 192 -18.35 -27.61 6.54
C SER A 192 -18.00 -28.77 7.48
N ASN A 193 -17.40 -29.85 6.98
CA ASN A 193 -16.95 -31.01 7.74
C ASN A 193 -15.42 -31.09 7.92
N SER A 194 -14.65 -30.11 7.42
CA SER A 194 -13.20 -30.09 7.51
C SER A 194 -12.73 -29.21 8.68
N THR A 195 -12.79 -29.76 9.89
CA THR A 195 -12.00 -29.25 11.02
C THR A 195 -10.62 -29.88 10.96
N ASP A 196 -9.78 -29.48 10.01
CA ASP A 196 -8.34 -29.59 10.21
C ASP A 196 -7.57 -28.62 9.31
N SER A 197 -6.79 -27.78 9.96
CA SER A 197 -5.84 -26.88 9.31
C SER A 197 -4.66 -27.70 8.79
N LYS A 198 -4.78 -28.33 7.62
CA LYS A 198 -3.59 -28.79 6.88
C LYS A 198 -3.72 -29.13 5.38
N ASP A 199 -4.91 -29.26 4.81
CA ASP A 199 -5.01 -29.63 3.40
C ASP A 199 -5.75 -28.58 2.57
N VAL A 200 -5.00 -27.72 1.88
CA VAL A 200 -5.49 -27.03 0.68
C VAL A 200 -5.22 -27.97 -0.48
N VAL A 201 -6.25 -28.67 -0.93
CA VAL A 201 -6.16 -29.55 -2.10
C VAL A 201 -5.99 -28.69 -3.35
N ALA A 202 -4.83 -28.80 -3.99
CA ALA A 202 -4.60 -28.24 -5.32
C ALA A 202 -5.55 -28.90 -6.33
N GLN A 203 -6.17 -28.09 -7.19
CA GLN A 203 -7.07 -28.59 -8.25
C GLN A 203 -6.36 -29.61 -9.15
N PRO A 204 -7.07 -30.63 -9.66
CA PRO A 204 -6.47 -31.64 -10.52
C PRO A 204 -6.21 -31.08 -11.93
N ASN A 205 -5.06 -31.44 -12.48
CA ASN A 205 -4.70 -31.21 -13.89
C ASN A 205 -5.80 -31.75 -14.82
N THR A 206 -6.36 -30.89 -15.66
CA THR A 206 -7.08 -31.32 -16.87
C THR A 206 -6.37 -30.82 -18.11
N ASN A 207 -5.93 -31.78 -18.91
CA ASN A 207 -5.26 -31.65 -20.19
C ASN A 207 -5.96 -30.70 -21.17
N ASP A 208 -5.09 -29.98 -21.88
CA ASP A 208 -5.21 -29.42 -23.23
C ASP A 208 -6.40 -29.94 -24.07
N LYS A 209 -7.45 -29.11 -24.18
CA LYS A 209 -8.10 -28.76 -25.45
C LYS A 209 -8.62 -27.33 -25.37
N GLY A 210 -8.17 -26.49 -26.29
CA GLY A 210 -8.38 -25.06 -26.27
C GLY A 210 -9.82 -24.58 -26.47
N VAL A 211 -10.05 -23.32 -26.09
CA VAL A 211 -10.44 -22.18 -26.94
C VAL A 211 -10.98 -21.08 -26.02
N ASN A 212 -10.29 -19.95 -26.14
CA ASN A 212 -10.51 -18.63 -25.59
C ASN A 212 -11.93 -18.06 -25.86
N GLN A 213 -12.69 -17.73 -24.81
CA GLN A 213 -13.65 -16.61 -24.68
C GLN A 213 -13.79 -16.39 -23.15
N HIS A 214 -13.40 -15.28 -22.55
CA HIS A 214 -14.21 -14.07 -22.43
C HIS A 214 -13.34 -12.95 -21.82
N ALA A 215 -13.08 -11.91 -22.60
CA ALA A 215 -12.54 -10.64 -22.11
C ALA A 215 -13.25 -9.51 -22.86
N HIS A 216 -14.54 -9.31 -22.60
CA HIS A 216 -15.28 -8.09 -22.93
C HIS A 216 -16.50 -8.00 -22.00
N HIS A 217 -16.46 -7.06 -21.06
CA HIS A 217 -17.53 -6.14 -20.66
C HIS A 217 -17.10 -5.31 -19.45
#